data_AF-A0A3C1K8S0-F1
#
_entry.id   AF-A0A3C1K8S0-F1
#
_cell.length_a   1.000
_cell.length_b   1.000
_cell.length_c   1.000
_cell.angle_alpha   90.00
_cell.angle_beta   90.00
_cell.angle_gamma   90.00
#
_symmetry.space_group_name_H-M   'P 1'
#
loop_
_entity.id
_entity.type
_entity.pdbx_description
1 polymer ?
#
loop_
_entity_poly.entity_id
_entity_poly.type
_entity_poly.pdbx_seq_one_letter_code
_entity_poly.pdbx_strand_id
1 'polypeptide(L)'
;MYSAIAANKRNTWFILVGFVVFIGLIGLVAGWLMSGNWWVTAFVLVFAAGYAGIQYFAASREALALSGAFEVTREQAPRYYRLVE
;
A
#
# COMPACT_ATOMS: atom_id res chain seq x y z
N MET A 1 -11.73 2.63 20.51
CA MET A 1 -10.43 2.65 19.79
C MET A 1 -10.10 1.32 19.12
N TYR A 2 -10.20 0.17 19.81
CA TYR A 2 -9.92 -1.14 19.19
C TYR A 2 -10.77 -1.49 17.96
N SER A 3 -12.06 -1.12 17.95
CA SER A 3 -12.95 -1.31 16.78
C SER A 3 -12.49 -0.51 15.55
N ALA A 4 -12.01 0.71 15.75
CA ALA A 4 -11.48 1.57 14.68
C ALA A 4 -10.15 1.04 14.13
N ILE A 5 -9.28 0.51 14.99
CA ILE A 5 -8.02 -0.13 14.58
C ILE A 5 -8.30 -1.37 13.73
N ALA A 6 -9.24 -2.22 14.16
CA ALA A 6 -9.64 -3.40 13.40
C ALA A 6 -10.29 -3.04 12.04
N ALA A 7 -11.11 -1.99 12.01
CA ALA A 7 -11.73 -1.49 10.78
C ALA A 7 -10.70 -0.95 9.78
N ASN A 8 -9.74 -0.14 10.24
CA ASN A 8 -8.67 0.38 9.37
C ASN A 8 -7.79 -0.75 8.81
N LYS A 9 -7.46 -1.76 9.63
CA LYS A 9 -6.70 -2.91 9.17
C LYS A 9 -7.41 -3.65 8.03
N ARG A 10 -8.74 -3.83 8.15
CA ARG A 10 -9.55 -4.47 7.10
C ARG A 10 -9.63 -3.62 5.84
N ASN A 11 -9.77 -2.30 5.98
CA ASN A 11 -9.82 -1.39 4.83
C ASN A 11 -8.49 -1.37 4.08
N THR A 12 -7.34 -1.38 4.77
CA THR A 12 -6.03 -1.48 4.12
C THR A 12 -5.91 -2.76 3.30
N TRP A 13 -6.32 -3.90 3.87
CA TRP A 13 -6.35 -5.16 3.14
C TRP A 13 -7.30 -5.14 1.94
N PHE A 14 -8.47 -4.52 2.08
CA PHE A 14 -9.43 -4.39 0.99
C PHE A 14 -8.86 -3.58 -0.18
N ILE A 15 -8.21 -2.45 0.10
CA ILE A 15 -7.58 -1.59 -0.91
C ILE A 15 -6.43 -2.33 -1.60
N LEU A 16 -5.56 -3.00 -0.84
CA LEU A 16 -4.43 -3.75 -1.41
C LEU A 16 -4.88 -4.90 -2.29
N VAL A 17 -5.83 -5.72 -1.82
CA VAL A 17 -6.37 -6.84 -2.59
C VAL A 17 -7.07 -6.33 -3.84
N GLY A 18 -7.89 -5.28 -3.72
CA GLY A 18 -8.55 -4.64 -4.86
C GLY A 18 -7.56 -4.15 -5.91
N PHE A 19 -6.46 -3.54 -5.49
CA PHE A 19 -5.39 -3.09 -6.39
C PHE A 19 -4.70 -4.24 -7.12
N VAL A 20 -4.32 -5.30 -6.40
CA VAL A 20 -3.68 -6.49 -7.02
C VAL A 20 -4.62 -7.16 -8.01
N VAL A 21 -5.90 -7.30 -7.67
CA VAL A 21 -6.93 -7.84 -8.58
C VAL A 21 -7.06 -6.94 -9.81
N PHE A 22 -7.14 -5.63 -9.63
CA PHE A 22 -7.27 -4.68 -10.73
C PHE A 22 -6.09 -4.77 -11.72
N ILE A 23 -4.86 -4.76 -11.22
CA ILE A 23 -3.66 -4.90 -12.06
C ILE A 23 -3.59 -6.30 -12.69
N GLY A 24 -3.97 -7.34 -11.94
CA GLY A 24 -4.05 -8.71 -12.44
C GLY A 24 -5.00 -8.85 -13.63
N LEU A 25 -6.18 -8.22 -13.57
CA LEU A 25 -7.14 -8.18 -14.68
C LEU A 25 -6.56 -7.48 -15.90
N ILE A 26 -5.86 -6.35 -15.73
CA ILE A 26 -5.17 -5.65 -16.82
C ILE A 26 -4.10 -6.56 -17.45
N GLY A 27 -3.30 -7.24 -16.63
CA GLY A 27 -2.30 -8.19 -17.11
C GLY A 27 -2.89 -9.38 -17.87
N LEU A 28 -4.08 -9.83 -17.46
CA LEU A 28 -4.85 -10.88 -18.13
C LEU A 28 -5.34 -10.44 -19.51
N VAL A 29 -5.93 -9.25 -19.60
CA VAL A 29 -6.37 -8.66 -20.87
C VAL A 29 -5.18 -8.43 -21.80
N ALA A 30 -4.06 -7.92 -21.27
CA ALA A 30 -2.84 -7.70 -22.05
C ALA A 30 -2.26 -9.01 -22.61
N GLY A 31 -2.18 -10.06 -21.79
CA GLY A 31 -1.72 -11.38 -22.23
C GLY A 31 -2.63 -12.00 -23.28
N TRP A 32 -3.95 -11.83 -23.14
CA TRP A 32 -4.92 -12.30 -24.13
C TRP A 32 -4.78 -11.58 -25.48
N LEU A 33 -4.60 -10.25 -25.47
CA LEU A 33 -4.41 -9.44 -26.68
C LEU A 33 -3.09 -9.77 -27.41
N MET A 34 -2.07 -10.22 -26.67
CA MET A 34 -0.77 -10.65 -27.21
C MET A 34 -0.77 -12.13 -27.64
N SER A 35 -1.81 -12.55 -28.36
CA SER A 35 -1.95 -13.93 -28.87
C SER A 35 -1.95 -15.02 -27.78
N GLY A 36 -2.46 -14.71 -26.59
CA GLY A 36 -2.48 -15.65 -25.46
C GLY A 36 -1.11 -15.86 -24.82
N ASN A 37 -0.21 -14.89 -24.90
CA ASN A 37 1.09 -14.95 -24.23
C ASN A 37 0.95 -14.78 -22.71
N TRP A 38 0.74 -15.89 -22.01
CA TRP A 38 0.58 -15.95 -20.56
C TRP A 38 1.82 -15.50 -19.76
N TRP A 39 3.00 -15.43 -20.37
CA TRP A 39 4.19 -14.89 -19.71
C TRP A 39 4.02 -13.42 -19.33
N VAL A 40 3.32 -12.64 -20.15
CA VAL A 40 3.04 -11.22 -19.89
C VAL A 40 2.20 -11.09 -18.62
N THR A 41 1.12 -11.87 -18.53
CA THR A 41 0.26 -11.92 -17.36
C THR A 41 1.02 -12.38 -16.11
N ALA A 42 1.85 -13.42 -16.22
CA ALA A 42 2.65 -13.92 -15.11
C ALA A 42 3.63 -12.87 -14.58
N PHE A 43 4.34 -12.18 -15.48
CA PHE A 43 5.25 -11.08 -15.10
C PHE A 43 4.50 -9.94 -14.41
N VAL A 44 3.36 -9.52 -14.96
CA VAL A 44 2.53 -8.46 -14.36
C VAL A 44 2.10 -8.86 -12.95
N LEU A 45 1.64 -10.08 -12.74
CA LEU A 45 1.22 -10.56 -11.42
C LEU A 45 2.37 -10.60 -10.40
N VAL A 46 3.54 -11.10 -10.81
CA VAL A 46 4.72 -11.15 -9.95
C VAL A 46 5.16 -9.74 -9.54
N PHE A 47 5.26 -8.82 -10.50
CA PHE A 47 5.63 -7.43 -10.22
C PHE A 47 4.58 -6.73 -9.36
N ALA A 48 3.28 -6.93 -9.64
CA ALA A 48 2.20 -6.34 -8.85
C ALA A 48 2.22 -6.84 -7.40
N ALA A 49 2.42 -8.14 -7.18
CA ALA A 49 2.50 -8.72 -5.84
C ALA A 49 3.74 -8.20 -5.08
N GLY A 50 4.90 -8.17 -5.75
CA GLY A 50 6.13 -7.62 -5.16
C GLY A 50 6.00 -6.15 -4.81
N TYR A 51 5.49 -5.34 -5.75
CA TYR A 51 5.25 -3.92 -5.55
C TYR A 51 4.24 -3.67 -4.44
N ALA A 52 3.11 -4.37 -4.41
CA ALA A 52 2.12 -4.25 -3.34
C ALA A 52 2.71 -4.60 -1.95
N GLY A 53 3.57 -5.63 -1.90
CA GLY A 53 4.30 -6.00 -0.69
C GLY A 53 5.23 -4.90 -0.20
N ILE A 54 6.02 -4.29 -1.10
CA ILE A 54 6.91 -3.16 -0.76
C ILE A 54 6.08 -1.94 -0.34
N GLN A 55 5.04 -1.62 -1.11
CA GLN A 55 4.18 -0.46 -0.89
C GLN A 55 3.50 -0.52 0.48
N TYR A 56 3.11 -1.71 0.96
CA TYR A 56 2.53 -1.85 2.29
C TYR A 56 3.42 -1.28 3.41
N PHE A 57 4.75 -1.41 3.28
CA PHE A 57 5.70 -0.88 4.26
C PHE A 57 6.19 0.53 3.93
N ALA A 58 6.30 0.88 2.64
CA ALA A 58 6.81 2.17 2.19
C ALA A 58 5.76 3.30 2.25
N ALA A 59 4.47 2.97 2.07
CA ALA A 59 3.39 3.95 1.93
C ALA A 59 3.31 4.96 3.08
N SER A 60 3.56 4.53 4.32
CA SER A 60 3.56 5.43 5.48
C SER A 60 4.64 6.49 5.40
N ARG A 61 5.85 6.10 4.94
CA ARG A 61 6.97 7.05 4.78
C ARG A 61 6.71 8.02 3.65
N GLU A 62 6.11 7.55 2.56
CA GLU A 62 5.71 8.39 1.43
C GLU A 62 4.63 9.39 1.86
N ALA A 63 3.59 8.95 2.57
CA ALA A 63 2.53 9.83 3.07
C ALA A 63 3.10 10.92 4.01
N LEU A 64 4.02 10.56 4.91
CA LEU A 64 4.70 11.52 5.78
C LEU A 64 5.53 12.53 4.98
N ALA A 65 6.33 12.06 4.01
CA ALA A 65 7.14 12.93 3.16
C ALA A 65 6.28 13.90 2.33
N LEU A 66 5.17 13.41 1.76
CA LEU A 66 4.21 14.22 1.00
C LEU A 66 3.50 15.27 1.85
N SER A 67 3.27 14.97 3.14
CA SER A 67 2.69 15.92 4.08
C SER A 67 3.66 16.99 4.59
N GLY A 68 4.95 16.91 4.20
CA GLY A 68 6.00 17.80 4.73
C GLY A 68 6.35 17.49 6.19
N ALA A 69 6.05 16.27 6.67
CA ALA A 69 6.36 15.88 8.03
C ALA A 69 7.88 15.82 8.23
N PHE A 70 8.33 16.40 9.35
CA PHE A 70 9.70 16.32 9.82
C PHE A 70 9.74 15.76 11.24
N GLU A 71 10.87 15.19 11.62
CA GLU A 71 11.05 14.63 12.95
C GLU A 71 11.16 15.75 13.99
N VAL A 72 10.39 15.66 15.07
CA VAL A 72 10.32 16.66 16.14
C VAL A 72 10.85 16.06 17.44
N THR A 73 11.72 16.79 18.15
CA THR A 73 12.24 16.33 19.45
C THR A 73 11.27 16.59 20.60
N ARG A 74 11.44 15.89 21.73
CA ARG A 74 10.62 16.08 22.95
C ARG A 74 10.60 17.52 23.46
N GLU A 75 11.71 18.23 23.30
CA GLU A 75 11.87 19.63 23.72
C GLU A 75 11.09 20.59 22.81
N GLN A 76 11.00 20.27 21.52
CA GLN A 76 10.34 21.11 20.52
C GLN A 76 8.81 20.98 20.55
N ALA A 77 8.27 19.79 20.83
CA ALA A 77 6.84 19.60 20.95
C ALA A 77 6.45 18.62 22.08
N PRO A 78 6.59 19.05 23.35
CA PRO A 78 6.30 18.20 24.51
C PRO A 78 4.81 17.84 24.63
N ARG A 79 3.92 18.50 23.87
CA ARG A 79 2.48 18.15 23.82
C ARG A 79 2.22 16.88 23.01
N TYR A 80 2.94 16.65 21.91
CA TYR A 80 2.73 15.45 21.08
C TYR A 80 3.22 14.17 21.77
N TYR A 81 4.29 14.28 22.56
CA TYR A 81 4.81 13.16 23.36
C TYR A 81 3.96 12.81 24.59
N ARG A 82 3.06 13.71 25.01
CA ARG A 82 2.12 13.48 26.12
C ARG A 82 0.75 12.96 25.67
N LEU A 83 0.50 12.88 24.36
CA LEU A 83 -0.76 12.39 23.80
C LEU A 83 -0.79 10.86 23.62
N VAL A 84 0.36 10.20 23.76
CA VAL A 84 0.47 8.74 23.69
C VAL A 84 0.66 8.23 25.12
N GLU A 85 -0.42 8.30 25.92
CA GLU A 85 -0.60 7.56 27.18
C GLU A 85 -1.75 6.56 27.00
#